data_AF-A0A535XI66-F1
#
_entry.id   AF-A0A535XI66-F1
#
_cell.length_a   1.000
_cell.length_b   1.000
_cell.length_c   1.000
_cell.angle_alpha   90.00
_cell.angle_beta   90.00
_cell.angle_gamma   90.00
#
_symmetry.space_group_name_H-M   'P 1'
#
loop_
_entity.id
_entity.type
_entity.pdbx_description
1 polymer ?
#
loop_
_entity_poly.entity_id
_entity_poly.type
_entity_poly.pdbx_seq_one_letter_code
_entity_poly.pdbx_strand_id
1 'polypeptide(L)'
;MQGNTVLGPGHAAAVVRVEGTRKGLALTTDCNPRYMRIDPRRGAAQAVAEAARNIACVGAEPIAVTDCLNFGNPEKPTVAWQLTEAVEGMAEACRALCIPIVSGNVSLYNETGGRAIPPTPTIGMVGLLEDVSLAVPTGFRPGCALVLLGGSVPDVGSRRRATPGTTPARARGAAPAVLGPVHIRRRAGRRHRGICAAGRYWCHTYGRRPAGDRAVLRGPGPRDCDMSTRGGWDGPLTC
;
A
#
# COMPACT_ATOMS: atom_id res chain seq x y z
N MET A 1 15.09 -10.21 21.68
CA MET A 1 14.81 -9.19 20.66
C MET A 1 16.10 -8.42 20.41
N GLN A 2 16.59 -8.36 19.18
CA GLN A 2 17.77 -7.56 18.86
C GLN A 2 17.39 -6.07 18.84
N GLY A 3 18.21 -5.20 19.45
CA GLY A 3 17.96 -3.76 19.62
C GLY A 3 18.07 -2.91 18.35
N ASN A 4 18.01 -3.52 17.16
CA ASN A 4 18.22 -2.85 15.88
C ASN A 4 16.93 -2.31 15.24
N THR A 5 15.76 -2.55 15.85
CA THR A 5 14.48 -1.99 15.36
C THR A 5 14.45 -0.48 15.56
N VAL A 6 14.25 0.27 14.47
CA VAL A 6 14.10 1.73 14.47
C VAL A 6 12.62 2.11 14.46
N LEU A 7 11.83 1.47 13.60
CA LEU A 7 10.38 1.62 13.53
C LEU A 7 9.73 0.23 13.64
N GLY A 8 8.89 0.05 14.67
CA GLY A 8 8.16 -1.18 14.93
C GLY A 8 6.75 -1.20 14.31
N PRO A 9 5.89 -2.15 14.74
CA PRO A 9 4.49 -2.20 14.35
C PRO A 9 3.76 -0.88 14.65
N GLY A 10 2.75 -0.53 13.82
CA GLY A 10 1.99 0.72 13.93
C GLY A 10 2.48 1.84 12.99
N HIS A 11 3.49 1.55 12.18
CA HIS A 11 3.95 2.41 11.10
C HIS A 11 3.60 1.82 9.72
N ALA A 12 3.72 2.64 8.67
CA ALA A 12 3.45 2.18 7.30
C ALA A 12 4.38 1.03 6.86
N ALA A 13 5.63 1.01 7.34
CA ALA A 13 6.56 -0.09 7.18
C ALA A 13 7.43 -0.21 8.45
N ALA A 14 7.93 -1.41 8.74
CA ALA A 14 8.93 -1.61 9.77
C ALA A 14 10.30 -1.15 9.25
N VAL A 15 11.16 -0.63 10.13
CA VAL A 15 12.54 -0.27 9.78
C VAL A 15 13.50 -0.91 10.75
N VAL A 16 14.45 -1.69 10.23
CA VAL A 16 15.51 -2.35 11.00
C VAL A 16 16.86 -1.80 10.56
N ARG A 17 17.69 -1.37 11.51
CA ARG A 17 19.05 -0.89 11.26
C ARG A 17 19.95 -2.04 10.81
N VAL A 18 20.78 -1.76 9.81
CA VAL A 18 21.90 -2.64 9.46
C VAL A 18 23.06 -2.31 10.40
N GLU A 19 23.42 -3.26 11.25
CA GLU A 19 24.43 -3.10 12.29
C GLU A 19 25.78 -2.65 11.72
N GLY A 20 26.51 -1.84 12.49
CA GLY A 20 27.77 -1.24 12.03
C GLY A 20 27.62 -0.15 10.96
N THR A 21 26.38 0.21 10.58
CA THR A 21 26.12 1.26 9.58
C THR A 21 25.03 2.23 10.04
N ARG A 22 24.86 3.32 9.29
CA ARG A 22 23.70 4.22 9.41
C ARG A 22 22.48 3.74 8.61
N LYS A 23 22.63 2.71 7.79
CA LYS A 23 21.59 2.24 6.87
C LYS A 23 20.51 1.47 7.62
N GLY A 24 19.31 1.45 7.03
CA GLY A 24 18.20 0.63 7.48
C GLY A 24 17.50 -0.05 6.31
N LEU A 25 16.87 -1.18 6.61
CA LEU A 25 15.96 -1.88 5.73
C LEU A 25 14.53 -1.60 6.16
N ALA A 26 13.73 -1.06 5.24
CA ALA A 26 12.31 -0.90 5.40
C ALA A 26 11.58 -2.14 4.86
N LEU A 27 10.55 -2.61 5.56
CA LEU A 27 9.84 -3.86 5.26
C LEU A 27 8.33 -3.66 5.40
N THR A 28 7.58 -4.10 4.40
CA THR A 28 6.10 -4.12 4.43
C THR A 28 5.58 -5.35 3.69
N THR A 29 4.33 -5.72 3.99
CA THR A 29 3.57 -6.74 3.26
C THR A 29 2.16 -6.25 2.97
N ASP A 30 1.70 -6.39 1.73
CA ASP A 30 0.43 -5.82 1.30
C ASP A 30 -0.34 -6.77 0.37
N CYS A 31 -1.65 -6.86 0.60
CA CYS A 31 -2.62 -7.56 -0.24
C CYS A 31 -4.04 -7.13 0.12
N ASN A 32 -4.89 -6.92 -0.89
CA ASN A 32 -6.32 -6.69 -0.68
C ASN A 32 -7.16 -7.71 -1.46
N PRO A 33 -7.55 -8.84 -0.84
CA PRO A 33 -8.31 -9.89 -1.52
C PRO A 33 -9.68 -9.44 -2.05
N ARG A 34 -10.22 -8.32 -1.56
CA ARG A 34 -11.48 -7.76 -2.10
C ARG A 34 -11.26 -7.16 -3.47
N TYR A 35 -10.16 -6.46 -3.69
CA TYR A 35 -9.83 -5.92 -5.01
C TYR A 35 -9.51 -7.06 -5.97
N MET A 36 -8.75 -8.06 -5.51
CA MET A 36 -8.42 -9.24 -6.31
C MET A 36 -9.66 -10.00 -6.80
N ARG A 37 -10.72 -10.06 -5.98
CA ARG A 37 -11.99 -10.71 -6.36
C ARG A 37 -12.78 -9.95 -7.43
N ILE A 38 -12.60 -8.62 -7.51
CA ILE A 38 -13.34 -7.75 -8.42
C ILE A 38 -12.58 -7.65 -9.74
N ASP A 39 -11.28 -7.35 -9.66
CA ASP A 39 -10.38 -7.17 -10.79
C ASP A 39 -8.98 -7.64 -10.36
N PRO A 40 -8.58 -8.88 -10.69
CA PRO A 40 -7.31 -9.45 -10.23
C PRO A 40 -6.10 -8.66 -10.73
N ARG A 41 -6.13 -8.17 -11.98
CA ARG A 41 -5.03 -7.39 -12.57
C ARG A 41 -4.81 -6.10 -11.81
N ARG A 42 -5.88 -5.31 -11.64
CA ARG A 42 -5.80 -4.04 -10.91
C ARG A 42 -5.57 -4.24 -9.42
N GLY A 43 -6.13 -5.28 -8.84
CA GLY A 43 -5.91 -5.65 -7.44
C GLY A 43 -4.44 -5.96 -7.16
N ALA A 44 -3.80 -6.74 -8.04
CA ALA A 44 -2.40 -7.11 -7.90
C ALA A 44 -1.45 -5.93 -8.15
N ALA A 45 -1.72 -5.12 -9.17
CA ALA A 45 -1.01 -3.87 -9.39
C ALA A 45 -1.13 -2.93 -8.18
N GLN A 46 -2.31 -2.86 -7.56
CA GLN A 46 -2.55 -2.04 -6.37
C GLN A 46 -1.79 -2.55 -5.14
N ALA A 47 -1.66 -3.86 -4.94
CA ALA A 47 -0.88 -4.43 -3.85
C ALA A 47 0.61 -4.04 -3.96
N VAL A 48 1.19 -4.12 -5.16
CA VAL A 48 2.57 -3.66 -5.42
C VAL A 48 2.71 -2.15 -5.15
N ALA A 49 1.75 -1.35 -5.63
CA ALA A 49 1.75 0.09 -5.40
C ALA A 49 1.55 0.48 -3.93
N GLU A 50 0.78 -0.29 -3.16
CA GLU A 50 0.62 -0.09 -1.71
C GLU A 50 1.92 -0.38 -0.98
N ALA A 51 2.56 -1.50 -1.25
CA ALA A 51 3.86 -1.85 -0.68
C ALA A 51 4.92 -0.77 -0.98
N ALA A 52 5.01 -0.30 -2.23
CA ALA A 52 5.94 0.77 -2.61
C ALA A 52 5.66 2.08 -1.87
N ARG A 53 4.39 2.44 -1.70
CA ARG A 53 4.00 3.65 -0.95
C ARG A 53 4.33 3.51 0.53
N ASN A 54 4.06 2.36 1.14
CA ASN A 54 4.36 2.10 2.55
C ASN A 54 5.86 2.23 2.84
N ILE A 55 6.71 1.68 1.97
CA ILE A 55 8.17 1.86 2.02
C ILE A 55 8.57 3.35 1.87
N ALA A 56 7.99 4.05 0.89
CA ALA A 56 8.28 5.46 0.66
C ALA A 56 7.82 6.35 1.84
N CYS A 57 6.71 6.01 2.50
CA CYS A 57 6.15 6.76 3.63
C CYS A 57 7.07 6.78 4.85
N VAL A 58 7.93 5.76 5.03
CA VAL A 58 8.94 5.74 6.09
C VAL A 58 10.28 6.37 5.67
N GLY A 59 10.35 6.93 4.46
CA GLY A 59 11.52 7.63 3.93
C GLY A 59 12.51 6.75 3.14
N ALA A 60 12.20 5.47 2.93
CA ALA A 60 13.07 4.54 2.22
C ALA A 60 12.81 4.50 0.70
N GLU A 61 13.83 4.12 -0.09
CA GLU A 61 13.69 3.83 -1.52
C GLU A 61 13.28 2.36 -1.69
N PRO A 62 12.13 2.04 -2.32
CA PRO A 62 11.79 0.67 -2.67
C PRO A 62 12.83 0.05 -3.61
N ILE A 63 13.31 -1.16 -3.31
CA ILE A 63 14.39 -1.80 -4.08
C ILE A 63 14.07 -3.20 -4.59
N ALA A 64 13.19 -3.95 -3.92
CA ALA A 64 12.90 -5.33 -4.30
C ALA A 64 11.55 -5.79 -3.77
N VAL A 65 10.91 -6.69 -4.53
CA VAL A 65 9.66 -7.36 -4.19
C VAL A 65 9.88 -8.86 -4.01
N THR A 66 9.17 -9.44 -3.05
CA THR A 66 8.91 -10.88 -2.99
C THR A 66 7.41 -11.12 -3.09
N ASP A 67 6.97 -12.13 -3.83
CA ASP A 67 5.55 -12.47 -3.93
C ASP A 67 5.22 -13.82 -3.27
N CYS A 68 4.01 -13.92 -2.72
CA CYS A 68 3.48 -15.18 -2.22
C CYS A 68 2.07 -15.37 -2.76
N LEU A 69 1.98 -16.13 -3.85
CA LEU A 69 0.77 -16.34 -4.63
C LEU A 69 -0.06 -17.45 -3.99
N ASN A 70 -1.22 -17.10 -3.44
CA ASN A 70 -2.15 -18.09 -2.86
C ASN A 70 -3.47 -18.09 -3.64
N PHE A 71 -3.72 -19.18 -4.37
CA PHE A 71 -4.89 -19.36 -5.24
C PHE A 71 -5.52 -20.74 -5.05
N GLY A 72 -6.77 -20.91 -5.51
CA GLY A 72 -7.50 -22.19 -5.52
C GLY A 72 -6.97 -23.19 -6.55
N ASN A 73 -7.77 -24.19 -6.93
CA ASN A 73 -7.39 -25.13 -7.99
C ASN A 73 -7.25 -24.40 -9.35
N PRO A 74 -6.04 -24.34 -9.96
CA PRO A 74 -5.77 -23.64 -11.22
C PRO A 74 -6.40 -24.33 -12.44
N GLU A 75 -6.86 -25.57 -12.33
CA GLU A 75 -7.55 -26.29 -13.43
C GLU A 75 -8.95 -25.73 -13.69
N LYS A 76 -9.51 -25.01 -12.71
CA LYS A 76 -10.79 -24.30 -12.88
C LYS A 76 -10.52 -23.01 -13.70
N PRO A 77 -11.20 -22.80 -14.85
CA PRO A 77 -10.94 -21.66 -15.73
C PRO A 77 -10.95 -20.29 -15.03
N THR A 78 -11.87 -20.10 -14.08
CA THR A 78 -11.96 -18.86 -13.30
C THR A 78 -10.72 -18.61 -12.43
N VAL A 79 -10.16 -19.66 -11.82
CA VAL A 79 -8.98 -19.55 -10.95
C VAL A 79 -7.71 -19.36 -11.79
N ALA A 80 -7.59 -20.08 -12.91
CA ALA A 80 -6.53 -19.86 -13.89
C ALA A 80 -6.50 -18.39 -14.35
N TRP A 81 -7.65 -17.86 -14.74
CA TRP A 81 -7.80 -16.46 -15.14
C TRP A 81 -7.37 -15.48 -14.02
N GLN A 82 -7.81 -15.73 -12.77
CA GLN A 82 -7.41 -14.90 -11.63
C GLN A 82 -5.90 -14.90 -11.40
N LEU A 83 -5.26 -16.07 -11.51
CA LEU A 83 -3.81 -16.21 -11.37
C LEU A 83 -3.08 -15.45 -12.48
N THR A 84 -3.45 -15.66 -13.75
CA THR A 84 -2.83 -14.98 -14.89
C THR A 84 -2.96 -13.46 -14.79
N GLU A 85 -4.18 -12.96 -14.56
CA GLU A 85 -4.40 -11.51 -14.44
C GLU A 85 -3.64 -10.90 -13.26
N ALA A 86 -3.57 -11.60 -12.12
CA ALA A 86 -2.79 -11.13 -10.98
C ALA A 86 -1.30 -11.03 -11.31
N VAL A 87 -0.72 -12.04 -11.97
CA VAL A 87 0.69 -12.03 -12.39
C VAL A 87 0.98 -10.89 -13.35
N GLU A 88 0.12 -10.68 -14.36
CA GLU A 88 0.25 -9.56 -15.30
C GLU A 88 0.17 -8.20 -14.60
N GLY A 89 -0.79 -8.04 -13.67
CA GLY A 89 -0.95 -6.81 -12.89
C GLY A 89 0.27 -6.48 -12.01
N MET A 90 0.85 -7.49 -11.35
CA MET A 90 2.10 -7.29 -10.60
C MET A 90 3.25 -6.90 -11.53
N ALA A 91 3.40 -7.61 -12.65
CA ALA A 91 4.48 -7.35 -13.61
C ALA A 91 4.39 -5.93 -14.19
N GLU A 92 3.19 -5.47 -14.55
CA GLU A 92 2.95 -4.10 -15.00
C GLU A 92 3.35 -3.06 -13.93
N ALA A 93 2.93 -3.25 -12.68
CA ALA A 93 3.27 -2.34 -11.59
C ALA A 93 4.78 -2.33 -11.30
N CYS A 94 5.42 -3.49 -11.25
CA CYS A 94 6.86 -3.63 -11.05
C CYS A 94 7.66 -2.97 -12.18
N ARG A 95 7.26 -3.16 -13.45
CA ARG A 95 7.87 -2.46 -14.60
C ARG A 95 7.70 -0.95 -14.50
N ALA A 96 6.51 -0.48 -14.18
CA ALA A 96 6.22 0.95 -14.04
C ALA A 96 7.03 1.61 -12.92
N LEU A 97 7.26 0.89 -11.82
CA LEU A 97 8.04 1.39 -10.68
C LEU A 97 9.55 1.11 -10.80
N CYS A 98 9.96 0.35 -11.82
CA CYS A 98 11.34 -0.14 -11.98
C CYS A 98 11.84 -0.93 -10.75
N ILE A 99 10.97 -1.76 -10.16
CA ILE A 99 11.29 -2.59 -8.99
C ILE A 99 11.22 -4.07 -9.39
N PRO A 100 12.30 -4.84 -9.25
CA PRO A 100 12.30 -6.26 -9.57
C PRO A 100 11.57 -7.10 -8.50
N ILE A 101 10.91 -8.16 -8.95
CA ILE A 101 10.54 -9.30 -8.10
C ILE A 101 11.78 -10.19 -8.02
N VAL A 102 12.32 -10.41 -6.82
CA VAL A 102 13.60 -11.11 -6.61
C VAL A 102 13.44 -12.51 -6.00
N SER A 103 12.26 -12.81 -5.47
CA SER A 103 11.92 -14.12 -4.91
C SER A 103 10.40 -14.28 -4.85
N GLY A 104 9.94 -15.50 -4.60
CA GLY A 104 8.54 -15.71 -4.31
C GLY A 104 8.18 -17.15 -3.96
N ASN A 105 6.89 -17.37 -3.75
CA ASN A 105 6.28 -18.67 -3.51
C ASN A 105 4.95 -18.78 -4.24
N VAL A 106 4.60 -19.98 -4.70
CA VAL A 106 3.32 -20.26 -5.33
C VAL A 106 2.64 -21.41 -4.61
N SER A 107 1.49 -21.10 -4.00
CA SER A 107 0.60 -22.03 -3.30
C SER A 107 -0.72 -22.12 -4.06
N LEU A 108 -1.00 -23.30 -4.61
CA LEU A 108 -2.19 -23.59 -5.41
C LEU A 108 -3.07 -24.62 -4.70
N TYR A 109 -4.25 -24.88 -5.24
CA TYR A 109 -5.21 -25.84 -4.68
C TYR A 109 -5.70 -25.47 -3.27
N ASN A 110 -5.65 -24.18 -2.92
CA ASN A 110 -6.19 -23.67 -1.65
C ASN A 110 -7.72 -23.61 -1.72
N GLU A 111 -8.36 -24.75 -1.51
CA GLU A 111 -9.82 -24.88 -1.49
C GLU A 111 -10.32 -25.88 -0.45
N THR A 112 -11.56 -25.69 0.00
CA THR A 112 -12.21 -26.61 0.95
C THR A 112 -13.67 -26.78 0.52
N GLY A 113 -14.11 -28.02 0.36
CA GLY A 113 -15.46 -28.33 -0.14
C GLY A 113 -15.73 -27.73 -1.53
N GLY A 114 -14.73 -27.73 -2.41
CA GLY A 114 -14.81 -27.15 -3.75
C GLY A 114 -14.78 -25.61 -3.80
N ARG A 115 -14.76 -24.93 -2.65
CA ARG A 115 -14.71 -23.46 -2.55
C ARG A 115 -13.27 -22.98 -2.38
N ALA A 116 -12.78 -22.21 -3.35
CA ALA A 116 -11.47 -21.58 -3.29
C ALA A 116 -11.41 -20.46 -2.23
N ILE A 117 -10.21 -20.23 -1.70
CA ILE A 117 -9.91 -18.99 -0.97
C ILE A 117 -10.07 -17.76 -1.89
N PRO A 118 -10.28 -16.56 -1.34
CA PRO A 118 -10.06 -15.34 -2.11
C PRO A 118 -8.64 -15.31 -2.71
N PRO A 119 -8.46 -14.88 -3.97
CA PRO A 119 -7.13 -14.74 -4.54
C PRO A 119 -6.27 -13.81 -3.67
N THR A 120 -5.10 -14.30 -3.25
CA THR A 120 -4.25 -13.61 -2.27
C THR A 120 -2.79 -13.66 -2.73
N PRO A 121 -2.40 -12.86 -3.74
CA PRO A 121 -1.00 -12.63 -4.07
C PRO A 121 -0.43 -11.59 -3.10
N THR A 122 0.17 -12.07 -2.01
CA THR A 122 0.78 -11.20 -1.00
C THR A 122 2.09 -10.65 -1.50
N ILE A 123 2.25 -9.33 -1.48
CA ILE A 123 3.47 -8.63 -1.86
C ILE A 123 4.26 -8.32 -0.60
N GLY A 124 5.45 -8.88 -0.45
CA GLY A 124 6.47 -8.36 0.46
C GLY A 124 7.38 -7.39 -0.28
N MET A 125 7.74 -6.28 0.34
CA MET A 125 8.66 -5.32 -0.28
C MET A 125 9.74 -4.87 0.70
N VAL A 126 10.95 -4.75 0.17
CA VAL A 126 12.11 -4.23 0.88
C VAL A 126 12.49 -2.86 0.30
N GLY A 127 12.80 -1.93 1.19
CA GLY A 127 13.36 -0.62 0.86
C GLY A 127 14.68 -0.35 1.56
N LEU A 128 15.51 0.49 0.96
CA LEU A 128 16.75 0.97 1.55
C LEU A 128 16.56 2.39 2.11
N LEU A 129 16.92 2.57 3.37
CA LEU A 129 17.07 3.86 4.02
C LEU A 129 18.56 4.12 4.25
N GLU A 130 19.12 5.15 3.61
CA GLU A 130 20.57 5.42 3.69
C GLU A 130 21.03 5.87 5.09
N ASP A 131 20.13 6.52 5.84
CA ASP A 131 20.37 6.95 7.21
C ASP A 131 19.09 6.80 8.03
N VAL A 132 19.09 5.92 9.03
CA VAL A 132 17.92 5.65 9.87
C VAL A 132 17.49 6.83 10.74
N SER A 133 18.34 7.85 10.93
CA SER A 133 17.91 9.11 11.56
C SER A 133 16.87 9.87 10.72
N LEU A 134 16.71 9.52 9.44
CA LEU A 134 15.72 10.08 8.52
C LEU A 134 14.41 9.27 8.48
N ALA A 135 14.28 8.21 9.29
CA ALA A 135 13.08 7.39 9.33
C ALA A 135 11.85 8.25 9.72
N VAL A 136 10.76 8.12 8.97
CA VAL A 136 9.54 8.90 9.17
C VAL A 136 8.50 8.03 9.91
N PRO A 137 8.22 8.28 11.20
CA PRO A 137 7.21 7.53 11.94
C PRO A 137 5.80 7.97 11.53
N THR A 138 4.82 7.08 11.69
CA THR A 138 3.38 7.40 11.63
C THR A 138 2.92 8.16 12.90
N GLY A 139 2.03 9.16 12.76
CA GLY A 139 1.56 10.08 13.82
C GLY A 139 1.66 11.57 13.46
N PHE A 140 0.60 12.34 13.70
CA PHE A 140 0.59 13.80 13.50
C PHE A 140 1.49 14.53 14.50
N ARG A 141 2.03 15.68 14.10
CA ARG A 141 2.82 16.57 14.96
C ARG A 141 2.16 17.97 14.98
N PRO A 142 1.97 18.58 16.16
CA PRO A 142 1.44 19.94 16.26
C PRO A 142 2.28 20.95 15.47
N GLY A 143 1.63 21.95 14.88
CA GLY A 143 2.32 22.99 14.11
C GLY A 143 2.78 22.55 12.72
N CYS A 144 2.32 21.39 12.24
CA CYS A 144 2.56 20.92 10.88
C CYS A 144 1.33 21.16 9.99
N ALA A 145 1.58 21.49 8.73
CA ALA A 145 0.54 21.51 7.71
C ALA A 145 0.25 20.08 7.22
N LEU A 146 -1.04 19.77 7.00
CA LEU A 146 -1.49 18.52 6.42
C LEU A 146 -1.75 18.70 4.93
N VAL A 147 -1.07 17.89 4.13
CA VAL A 147 -1.18 17.88 2.67
C VAL A 147 -1.69 16.53 2.20
N LEU A 148 -2.75 16.53 1.41
CA LEU A 148 -3.25 15.34 0.72
C LEU A 148 -2.62 15.26 -0.67
N LEU A 149 -1.90 14.18 -0.94
CA LEU A 149 -1.32 13.92 -2.26
C LEU A 149 -2.21 12.96 -3.05
N GLY A 150 -2.62 13.38 -4.25
CA GLY A 150 -3.47 12.61 -5.16
C GLY A 150 -4.84 13.23 -5.41
N GLY A 151 -5.53 12.74 -6.45
CA GLY A 151 -6.85 13.21 -6.86
C GLY A 151 -7.99 12.30 -6.40
N SER A 152 -9.22 12.83 -6.38
CA SER A 152 -10.44 12.09 -6.08
C SER A 152 -10.99 11.41 -7.32
N VAL A 153 -10.77 10.10 -7.46
CA VAL A 153 -11.61 9.26 -8.31
C VAL A 153 -12.61 8.57 -7.39
N PRO A 154 -13.92 8.84 -7.48
CA PRO A 154 -14.92 8.12 -6.70
C PRO A 154 -14.87 6.65 -7.10
N ASP A 155 -14.50 5.79 -6.16
CA ASP A 155 -14.63 4.35 -6.34
C ASP A 155 -15.45 3.76 -5.20
N VAL A 156 -16.59 3.18 -5.55
CA VAL A 156 -17.61 2.63 -4.64
C VAL A 156 -17.47 1.10 -4.51
N GLY A 157 -16.64 0.46 -5.34
CA GLY A 157 -16.79 -0.97 -5.63
C GLY A 157 -16.46 -1.95 -4.50
N SER A 158 -15.60 -1.56 -3.57
CA SER A 158 -15.05 -2.45 -2.54
C SER A 158 -15.52 -2.14 -1.11
N ARG A 159 -16.40 -1.14 -0.96
CA ARG A 159 -16.68 -0.48 0.34
C ARG A 159 -17.76 -1.13 1.20
N ARG A 160 -18.43 -2.20 0.75
CA ARG A 160 -19.46 -2.82 1.59
C ARG A 160 -18.84 -3.60 2.75
N ARG A 161 -19.10 -3.14 3.97
CA ARG A 161 -19.08 -3.97 5.19
C ARG A 161 -19.98 -5.16 4.91
N ALA A 162 -19.42 -6.37 4.84
CA ALA A 162 -20.22 -7.57 4.65
C ALA A 162 -21.10 -7.76 5.89
N THR A 163 -22.38 -7.39 5.80
CA THR A 163 -23.43 -7.87 6.72
C THR A 163 -23.66 -9.36 6.42
N PRO A 164 -23.61 -10.25 7.43
CA PRO A 164 -23.94 -11.66 7.23
C PRO A 164 -25.35 -11.79 6.62
N GLY A 165 -25.48 -12.54 5.53
CA GLY A 165 -26.80 -12.85 4.92
C GLY A 165 -27.16 -12.15 3.61
N THR A 166 -26.27 -11.35 3.00
CA THR A 166 -26.53 -10.79 1.66
C THR A 166 -25.86 -11.62 0.56
N THR A 167 -26.68 -12.25 -0.28
CA THR A 167 -26.30 -12.99 -1.49
C THR A 167 -25.42 -12.11 -2.39
N PRO A 168 -24.37 -12.64 -3.05
CA PRO A 168 -23.48 -11.84 -3.88
C PRO A 168 -24.18 -11.45 -5.20
N ALA A 169 -25.03 -10.42 -5.15
CA ALA A 169 -25.39 -9.69 -6.34
C ALA A 169 -24.08 -9.11 -6.91
N ARG A 170 -23.77 -9.45 -8.17
CA ARG A 170 -22.63 -8.94 -8.96
C ARG A 170 -22.20 -7.56 -8.47
N ALA A 171 -21.07 -7.49 -7.77
CA ALA A 171 -20.45 -6.23 -7.39
C ALA A 171 -19.97 -5.56 -8.69
N ARG A 172 -20.84 -4.77 -9.33
CA ARG A 172 -20.48 -3.86 -10.43
C ARG A 172 -19.78 -2.64 -9.85
N GLY A 173 -18.61 -2.88 -9.29
CA GLY A 173 -17.74 -1.85 -8.76
C GLY A 173 -16.37 -1.99 -9.38
N ALA A 174 -15.76 -0.90 -9.83
CA ALA A 174 -14.38 -0.95 -10.25
C ALA A 174 -13.49 -1.25 -9.03
N ALA A 175 -12.34 -1.90 -9.22
CA ALA A 175 -11.26 -1.72 -8.25
C ALA A 175 -10.85 -0.24 -8.25
N PRO A 176 -10.27 0.30 -7.17
CA PRO A 176 -9.84 1.69 -7.18
C PRO A 176 -8.79 1.91 -8.26
N ALA A 177 -8.74 3.11 -8.83
CA ALA A 177 -7.62 3.46 -9.69
C ALA A 177 -6.33 3.15 -8.92
N VAL A 178 -5.36 2.50 -9.58
CA VAL A 178 -4.00 2.47 -9.06
C VAL A 178 -3.63 3.93 -8.94
N LEU A 179 -3.57 4.45 -7.71
CA LEU A 179 -3.21 5.83 -7.47
C LEU A 179 -1.89 6.05 -8.20
N GLY A 180 -1.92 7.00 -9.15
CA GLY A 180 -0.77 7.33 -9.97
C GLY A 180 0.47 7.57 -9.11
N PRO A 181 1.67 7.41 -9.69
CA PRO A 181 2.91 7.31 -8.94
C PRO A 181 3.02 8.46 -7.94
N VAL A 182 3.16 8.12 -6.65
CA VAL A 182 4.00 8.94 -5.78
C VAL A 182 5.27 9.14 -6.60
N HIS A 183 5.56 10.39 -6.96
CA HIS A 183 6.60 10.72 -7.95
C HIS A 183 7.97 10.22 -7.48
N ILE A 184 8.29 8.96 -7.76
CA ILE A 184 9.63 8.39 -7.69
C ILE A 184 10.24 8.63 -9.08
N ARG A 185 10.52 9.91 -9.40
CA ARG A 185 11.25 10.23 -10.63
C ARG A 185 12.72 9.86 -10.40
N ARG A 186 13.18 8.75 -10.98
CA ARG A 186 14.60 8.61 -11.36
C ARG A 186 14.86 9.55 -12.53
N ARG A 187 15.35 10.76 -12.25
CA ARG A 187 15.97 11.59 -13.28
C ARG A 187 17.43 11.17 -13.42
N ALA A 188 17.87 10.96 -14.66
CA ALA A 188 19.23 10.59 -15.04
C ALA A 188 20.28 11.31 -14.17
N GLY A 189 21.07 10.52 -13.44
CA GLY A 189 22.29 10.99 -12.76
C GLY A 189 22.15 11.61 -11.37
N ARG A 190 20.96 11.83 -10.81
CA ARG A 190 20.80 12.27 -9.40
C ARG A 190 19.69 11.49 -8.69
N ARG A 191 20.03 10.90 -7.54
CA ARG A 191 19.09 10.21 -6.63
C ARG A 191 18.13 11.23 -6.00
N HIS A 192 17.14 11.70 -6.76
CA HIS A 192 16.08 12.55 -6.21
C HIS A 192 15.10 11.67 -5.44
N ARG A 193 15.36 11.59 -4.15
CA ARG A 193 14.50 11.05 -3.11
C ARG A 193 13.11 11.70 -3.22
N GLY A 194 12.04 10.91 -3.19
CA GLY A 194 10.65 11.38 -3.21
C GLY A 194 10.32 12.29 -2.02
N ILE A 195 9.07 12.75 -1.92
CA ILE A 195 8.59 13.80 -1.00
C ILE A 195 9.05 13.63 0.48
N CYS A 196 9.35 12.41 0.95
CA CYS A 196 9.81 12.14 2.32
C CYS A 196 11.34 12.32 2.54
N ALA A 197 12.10 12.70 1.51
CA ALA A 197 13.57 12.71 1.45
C ALA A 197 14.34 13.47 2.55
N ALA A 198 13.70 14.42 3.22
CA ALA A 198 14.38 15.43 4.01
C ALA A 198 14.09 15.32 5.52
N GLY A 199 13.36 14.30 5.98
CA GLY A 199 12.95 14.20 7.39
C GLY A 199 12.02 15.35 7.84
N ARG A 200 11.50 16.14 6.89
CA ARG A 200 10.64 17.32 7.14
C ARG A 200 9.15 17.04 7.02
N TYR A 201 8.77 15.86 6.54
CA TYR A 201 7.38 15.54 6.20
C TYR A 201 6.95 14.25 6.88
N TRP A 202 5.73 14.28 7.41
CA TRP A 202 5.01 13.12 7.87
C TRP A 202 4.19 12.52 6.73
N CYS A 203 4.19 11.19 6.56
CA CYS A 203 3.45 10.54 5.49
C CYS A 203 2.75 9.26 5.96
N HIS A 204 1.50 9.07 5.53
CA HIS A 204 0.72 7.87 5.80
C HIS A 204 -0.25 7.59 4.65
N THR A 205 -0.59 6.31 4.45
CA THR A 205 -1.54 5.86 3.43
C THR A 205 -2.95 5.81 4.03
N TYR A 206 -3.96 6.30 3.30
CA TYR A 206 -5.35 6.32 3.75
C TYR A 206 -6.31 5.85 2.66
N GLY A 207 -7.34 5.09 3.06
CA GLY A 207 -8.59 4.95 2.33
C GLY A 207 -9.60 6.02 2.79
N ARG A 208 -10.07 6.89 1.88
CA ARG A 208 -10.99 8.00 2.25
C ARG A 208 -12.42 7.49 2.54
N ARG A 209 -13.11 8.02 3.55
CA ARG A 209 -14.57 7.84 3.80
C ARG A 209 -15.43 8.72 2.85
N PRO A 210 -16.75 8.48 2.71
CA PRO A 210 -17.63 9.28 1.83
C PRO A 210 -17.65 10.77 2.19
N ALA A 211 -17.96 11.63 1.22
CA ALA A 211 -18.16 13.05 1.46
C ALA A 211 -19.36 13.27 2.40
N GLY A 212 -19.18 14.11 3.44
CA GLY A 212 -20.20 14.42 4.44
C GLY A 212 -19.94 13.88 5.85
N ASP A 213 -19.08 12.86 5.99
CA ASP A 213 -18.60 12.42 7.30
C ASP A 213 -17.47 13.35 7.77
N ARG A 214 -17.51 13.83 9.02
CA ARG A 214 -16.31 14.40 9.67
C ARG A 214 -15.23 13.33 9.68
N ALA A 215 -14.14 13.57 8.96
CA ALA A 215 -13.01 12.66 8.96
C ALA A 215 -12.16 13.00 10.19
N VAL A 216 -12.46 12.35 11.32
CA VAL A 216 -11.53 12.31 12.43
C VAL A 216 -10.42 11.33 12.06
N LEU A 217 -9.27 11.85 11.62
CA LEU A 217 -8.09 11.02 11.40
C LEU A 217 -7.47 10.71 12.76
N ARG A 218 -7.71 9.49 13.24
CA ARG A 218 -7.08 8.96 14.46
C ARG A 218 -5.67 8.47 14.11
N GLY A 219 -4.64 9.24 14.46
CA GLY A 219 -3.26 8.76 14.45
C GLY A 219 -2.93 7.96 15.70
N PRO A 220 -1.87 7.14 15.72
CA PRO A 220 -1.36 6.53 16.94
C PRO A 220 -0.70 7.62 17.80
N GLY A 221 -1.52 8.33 18.57
CA GLY A 221 -1.14 9.45 19.44
C GLY A 221 -2.38 9.97 20.19
N PRO A 222 -2.22 10.74 21.28
CA PRO A 222 -3.33 11.06 22.18
C PRO A 222 -4.37 12.03 21.61
N ARG A 223 -4.30 12.43 20.33
CA ARG A 223 -5.14 13.50 19.77
C ARG A 223 -5.61 13.24 18.34
N ASP A 224 -6.90 13.54 18.14
CA ASP A 224 -7.68 13.42 16.92
C ASP A 224 -7.55 14.70 16.07
N CYS A 225 -7.29 14.60 14.77
CA CYS A 225 -7.36 15.76 13.84
C CYS A 225 -8.76 15.81 13.19
N ASP A 226 -9.50 16.91 13.33
CA ASP A 226 -10.80 17.12 12.67
C ASP A 226 -10.60 17.71 11.26
N MET A 227 -10.96 16.94 10.24
CA MET A 227 -10.89 17.35 8.83
C MET A 227 -12.30 17.61 8.30
N SER A 228 -12.60 18.86 7.93
CA SER A 228 -13.84 19.21 7.22
C SER A 228 -13.59 19.29 5.70
N THR A 229 -14.42 18.61 4.91
CA THR A 229 -14.39 18.66 3.44
C THR A 229 -15.52 19.55 2.95
N ARG A 230 -15.38 20.86 3.09
CA ARG A 230 -16.34 21.83 2.53
C ARG A 230 -15.67 22.63 1.40
N GLY A 231 -16.25 22.56 0.20
CA GLY A 231 -15.86 23.39 -0.95
C GLY A 231 -14.59 22.92 -1.67
N GLY A 232 -14.45 23.30 -2.95
CA GLY A 232 -13.24 23.06 -3.75
C GLY A 232 -11.98 23.49 -3.00
N TRP A 233 -10.93 22.68 -3.11
CA TRP A 233 -9.74 22.78 -2.27
C TRP A 233 -8.75 23.81 -2.84
N ASP A 234 -8.67 24.99 -2.20
CA ASP A 234 -7.62 26.00 -2.40
C ASP A 234 -6.91 26.28 -1.06
N GLY A 235 -5.92 25.45 -0.68
CA GLY A 235 -4.97 25.79 0.39
C GLY A 235 -4.65 24.68 1.41
N PRO A 236 -3.49 24.77 2.12
CA PRO A 236 -3.07 23.80 3.14
C PRO A 236 -3.88 23.94 4.44
N LEU A 237 -4.27 22.79 5.03
CA LEU A 237 -4.90 22.73 6.35
C LEU A 237 -3.83 22.64 7.44
N THR A 238 -3.98 23.40 8.52
CA THR A 238 -3.06 23.42 9.67
C THR A 238 -3.61 22.60 10.84
N CYS A 239 -2.74 21.83 11.51
CA CYS A 239 -3.03 21.11 12.75
C CYS A 239 -2.48 21.84 13.97
#